data_AF-T0ZTK0-F1
#
_entry.id   AF-T0ZTK0-F1
#
_cell.length_a   1.000
_cell.length_b   1.000
_cell.length_c   1.000
_cell.angle_alpha   90.00
_cell.angle_beta   90.00
_cell.angle_gamma   90.00
#
_symmetry.space_group_name_H-M   'P 1'
#
loop_
_entity.id
_entity.type
_entity.pdbx_description
1 polymer ?
#
loop_
_entity_poly.entity_id
_entity_poly.type
_entity_poly.pdbx_seq_one_letter_code
_entity_poly.pdbx_strand_id
1 'polypeptide(L)'
;MISTEHSHAAAAQAVAMAREGKVQAVMKGSLHTDELMHAVVDARSGLRTDRRVSHVFVIDAVNWPTLQLLTDAAVNVTPDLEAKRDIVQNAIDLAHALGIAQPKVAILSAVETVTLKIPSTLDAAALCKMADRGQITGAVLDGPLAFDNAVSAAAARTKGIVSLVAGQADILVAPDLEAGNMLAKQLEYLAEAKVAGIV
;
A
#
# COMPACT_ATOMS: atom_id res chain seq x y z
N MET A 1 -21.22 14.35 -20.10
CA MET A 1 -19.80 14.79 -20.17
C MET A 1 -19.75 16.28 -19.87
N ILE A 2 -18.75 16.73 -19.13
CA ILE A 2 -18.51 18.15 -18.83
C ILE A 2 -17.33 18.59 -19.68
N SER A 3 -17.47 19.69 -20.42
CA SER A 3 -16.39 20.24 -21.23
C SER A 3 -15.42 21.03 -20.34
N THR A 4 -14.13 20.85 -20.57
CA THR A 4 -13.04 21.57 -19.90
C THR A 4 -11.98 21.93 -20.93
N GLU A 5 -11.33 23.08 -20.75
CA GLU A 5 -10.43 23.65 -21.76
C GLU A 5 -9.10 22.88 -21.91
N HIS A 6 -8.59 22.30 -20.82
CA HIS A 6 -7.33 21.56 -20.79
C HIS A 6 -7.32 20.50 -19.67
N SER A 7 -6.29 19.65 -19.65
CA SER A 7 -6.16 18.51 -18.73
C SER A 7 -6.17 18.90 -17.24
N HIS A 8 -5.48 19.98 -16.87
CA HIS A 8 -5.48 20.48 -15.50
C HIS A 8 -6.87 20.96 -15.04
N ALA A 9 -7.64 21.60 -15.94
CA ALA A 9 -9.01 22.00 -15.65
C ALA A 9 -9.92 20.77 -15.49
N ALA A 10 -9.70 19.71 -16.27
CA ALA A 10 -10.38 18.43 -16.11
C ALA A 10 -10.10 17.79 -14.74
N ALA A 11 -8.84 17.79 -14.29
CA ALA A 11 -8.46 17.29 -12.97
C ALA A 11 -9.12 18.09 -11.84
N ALA A 12 -9.02 19.42 -11.88
CA ALA A 12 -9.63 20.30 -10.88
C ALA A 12 -11.16 20.13 -10.81
N GLN A 13 -11.82 20.03 -11.97
CA GLN A 13 -13.26 19.83 -12.05
C GLN A 13 -13.68 18.47 -11.46
N ALA A 14 -12.94 17.40 -11.75
CA ALA A 14 -13.22 16.07 -11.21
C ALA A 14 -13.07 16.04 -9.68
N VAL A 15 -12.02 16.65 -9.15
CA VAL A 15 -11.77 16.81 -7.71
C VAL A 15 -12.87 17.63 -7.03
N ALA A 16 -13.28 18.75 -7.63
CA ALA A 16 -14.37 19.57 -7.12
C ALA A 16 -15.69 18.79 -7.04
N MET A 17 -16.03 18.03 -8.08
CA MET A 17 -17.23 17.20 -8.08
C MET A 17 -17.19 16.10 -7.02
N ALA A 18 -16.03 15.51 -6.76
CA ALA A 18 -15.86 14.52 -5.71
C ALA A 18 -16.04 15.15 -4.32
N ARG A 19 -15.45 16.33 -4.07
CA ARG A 19 -15.64 17.09 -2.82
C ARG A 19 -17.08 17.48 -2.56
N GLU A 20 -17.81 17.84 -3.61
CA GLU A 20 -19.22 18.21 -3.54
C GLU A 20 -20.15 16.99 -3.42
N GLY A 21 -19.61 15.76 -3.42
CA GLY A 21 -20.41 14.53 -3.34
C GLY A 21 -21.20 14.21 -4.61
N LYS A 22 -20.90 14.87 -5.73
CA LYS A 22 -21.57 14.63 -7.02
C LYS A 22 -21.08 13.35 -7.70
N VAL A 23 -19.89 12.89 -7.33
CA VAL A 23 -19.30 11.61 -7.76
C VAL A 23 -18.70 10.89 -6.56
N GLN A 24 -18.61 9.57 -6.65
CA GLN A 24 -18.10 8.71 -5.57
C GLN A 24 -16.64 8.29 -5.79
N ALA A 25 -16.12 8.43 -7.00
CA ALA A 25 -14.75 8.05 -7.36
C ALA A 25 -14.23 8.93 -8.50
N VAL A 26 -12.91 9.12 -8.53
CA VAL A 26 -12.19 9.80 -9.62
C VAL A 26 -11.35 8.76 -10.36
N MET A 27 -11.57 8.63 -11.66
CA MET A 27 -10.78 7.77 -12.52
C MET A 27 -9.88 8.63 -13.42
N LYS A 28 -8.57 8.34 -13.40
CA LYS A 28 -7.61 9.02 -14.26
C LYS A 28 -7.87 8.67 -15.74
N GLY A 29 -8.10 9.70 -16.56
CA GLY A 29 -8.26 9.58 -18.01
C GLY A 29 -6.96 9.81 -18.79
N SER A 30 -7.08 10.43 -19.97
CA SER A 30 -5.96 10.79 -20.86
C SER A 30 -5.25 12.08 -20.43
N LEU A 31 -4.75 12.11 -19.20
CA LEU A 31 -3.88 13.15 -18.66
C LEU A 31 -2.67 12.54 -17.99
N HIS A 32 -1.67 13.34 -17.64
CA HIS A 32 -0.50 12.82 -16.93
C HIS A 32 -0.83 12.61 -15.44
N THR A 33 -0.18 11.65 -14.79
CA THR A 33 -0.55 11.25 -13.40
C THR A 33 -0.26 12.37 -12.41
N ASP A 34 0.83 13.10 -12.59
CA ASP A 34 1.20 14.28 -11.81
C ASP A 34 0.15 15.40 -11.91
N GLU A 35 -0.43 15.66 -13.09
CA GLU A 35 -1.50 16.66 -13.26
C GLU A 35 -2.73 16.32 -12.41
N LEU A 36 -3.15 15.04 -12.42
CA LEU A 36 -4.25 14.60 -11.56
C LEU A 36 -3.87 14.70 -10.09
N MET A 37 -2.70 14.18 -9.72
CA MET A 37 -2.26 14.12 -8.33
C MET A 37 -2.09 15.52 -7.75
N HIS A 38 -1.63 16.51 -8.53
CA HIS A 38 -1.53 17.90 -8.09
C HIS A 38 -2.88 18.45 -7.63
N ALA A 39 -3.96 18.18 -8.37
CA ALA A 39 -5.31 18.59 -7.98
C ALA A 39 -5.83 17.79 -6.78
N VAL A 40 -5.55 16.47 -6.73
CA VAL A 40 -6.00 15.58 -5.65
C VAL A 40 -5.36 15.93 -4.31
N VAL A 41 -4.06 16.25 -4.28
CA VAL A 41 -3.32 16.52 -3.04
C VAL A 41 -3.33 17.99 -2.62
N ASP A 42 -4.00 18.88 -3.35
CA ASP A 42 -4.04 20.29 -2.98
C ASP A 42 -4.64 20.49 -1.57
N ALA A 43 -4.00 21.37 -0.81
CA ALA A 43 -4.29 21.58 0.60
C ALA A 43 -5.62 22.27 0.90
N ARG A 44 -6.18 23.00 -0.06
CA ARG A 44 -7.39 23.81 0.13
C ARG A 44 -8.56 23.27 -0.66
N SER A 45 -8.27 22.68 -1.81
CA SER A 45 -9.25 22.31 -2.83
C SER A 45 -9.19 20.85 -3.25
N GLY A 46 -8.23 20.08 -2.74
CA GLY A 46 -8.05 18.66 -3.02
C GLY A 46 -8.88 17.72 -2.13
N LEU A 47 -8.57 16.44 -2.23
CA LEU A 47 -9.21 15.34 -1.52
C LEU A 47 -8.35 14.78 -0.37
N ARG A 48 -7.18 15.37 -0.12
CA ARG A 48 -6.29 14.86 0.93
C ARG A 48 -6.93 14.97 2.31
N THR A 49 -6.60 14.00 3.15
CA THR A 49 -6.90 14.02 4.58
C THR A 49 -5.65 14.46 5.36
N ASP A 50 -5.66 14.25 6.68
CA ASP A 50 -4.46 14.42 7.52
C ASP A 50 -3.42 13.31 7.30
N ARG A 51 -3.78 12.24 6.59
CA ARG A 51 -2.88 11.14 6.24
C ARG A 51 -2.26 11.32 4.86
N ARG A 52 -1.03 10.80 4.73
CA ARG A 52 -0.36 10.66 3.43
C ARG A 52 -1.22 9.86 2.45
N VAL A 53 -1.42 10.39 1.25
CA VAL A 53 -2.05 9.64 0.15
C VAL A 53 -1.12 8.51 -0.29
N SER A 54 -1.68 7.33 -0.49
CA SER A 54 -0.93 6.10 -0.81
C SER A 54 -1.69 5.24 -1.80
N HIS A 55 -0.96 4.41 -2.54
CA HIS A 55 -1.56 3.47 -3.48
C HIS A 55 -1.58 2.04 -2.96
N VAL A 56 -2.67 1.30 -3.18
CA VAL A 56 -2.76 -0.14 -2.91
C VAL A 56 -3.10 -0.91 -4.18
N PHE A 57 -2.30 -1.91 -4.51
CA PHE A 57 -2.70 -2.98 -5.42
C PHE A 57 -3.49 -4.05 -4.66
N VAL A 58 -4.66 -4.41 -5.19
CA VAL A 58 -5.40 -5.62 -4.85
C VAL A 58 -5.02 -6.69 -5.85
N ILE A 59 -4.53 -7.82 -5.35
CA ILE A 59 -3.92 -8.89 -6.13
C ILE A 59 -4.71 -10.18 -5.91
N ASP A 60 -5.24 -10.73 -7.00
CA ASP A 60 -5.79 -12.08 -7.09
C ASP A 60 -4.69 -12.97 -7.67
N ALA A 61 -3.93 -13.60 -6.78
CA ALA A 61 -2.76 -14.41 -7.12
C ALA A 61 -3.13 -15.88 -7.29
N VAL A 62 -2.55 -16.52 -8.30
CA VAL A 62 -2.70 -17.96 -8.52
C VAL A 62 -2.18 -18.72 -7.29
N ASN A 63 -3.01 -19.60 -6.73
CA ASN A 63 -2.74 -20.39 -5.52
C ASN A 63 -2.67 -19.60 -4.19
N TRP A 64 -3.18 -18.37 -4.14
CA TRP A 64 -3.48 -17.73 -2.85
C TRP A 64 -4.98 -17.81 -2.54
N PRO A 65 -5.39 -18.17 -1.32
CA PRO A 65 -6.81 -18.42 -1.02
C PRO A 65 -7.67 -17.14 -0.95
N THR A 66 -7.05 -15.97 -0.84
CA THR A 66 -7.72 -14.67 -0.63
C THR A 66 -7.10 -13.58 -1.52
N LEU A 67 -7.68 -12.38 -1.50
CA LEU A 67 -7.04 -11.22 -2.11
C LEU A 67 -5.83 -10.79 -1.25
N GLN A 68 -4.69 -10.54 -1.89
CA GLN A 68 -3.53 -9.90 -1.25
C GLN A 68 -3.49 -8.42 -1.58
N LEU A 69 -3.03 -7.61 -0.63
CA LEU A 69 -2.80 -6.19 -0.81
C LEU A 69 -1.30 -5.89 -0.88
N LEU A 70 -0.88 -5.01 -1.79
CA LEU A 70 0.50 -4.53 -1.90
C LEU A 70 0.52 -3.00 -1.91
N THR A 71 1.28 -2.40 -1.00
CA THR A 71 1.35 -0.95 -0.80
C THR A 71 2.77 -0.51 -0.41
N ASP A 72 3.29 0.67 -0.73
CA ASP A 72 2.92 1.52 -1.87
C ASP A 72 3.76 1.10 -3.08
N ALA A 73 3.21 1.21 -4.28
CA ALA A 73 3.85 0.79 -5.52
C ALA A 73 3.71 1.81 -6.67
N ALA A 74 3.16 3.00 -6.41
CA ALA A 74 2.85 3.98 -7.45
C ALA A 74 2.91 5.46 -7.04
N VAL A 75 2.79 5.81 -5.75
CA VAL A 75 2.68 7.21 -5.31
C VAL A 75 3.91 7.68 -4.54
N ASN A 76 4.34 6.92 -3.51
CA ASN A 76 5.39 7.38 -2.60
C ASN A 76 6.75 6.77 -2.95
N VAL A 77 7.65 7.58 -3.54
CA VAL A 77 8.98 7.13 -4.04
C VAL A 77 9.85 6.53 -2.93
N THR A 78 10.19 7.33 -1.91
CA THR A 78 10.96 6.91 -0.73
C THR A 78 10.27 7.43 0.53
N PRO A 79 9.20 6.77 1.00
CA PRO A 79 8.45 7.26 2.16
C PRO A 79 9.29 7.15 3.43
N ASP A 80 9.29 8.23 4.22
CA ASP A 80 9.82 8.23 5.58
C ASP A 80 8.93 7.41 6.53
N LEU A 81 9.34 7.30 7.79
CA LEU A 81 8.63 6.49 8.78
C LEU A 81 7.20 6.97 9.05
N GLU A 82 6.96 8.29 9.07
CA GLU A 82 5.63 8.86 9.29
C GLU A 82 4.71 8.60 8.10
N ALA A 83 5.22 8.77 6.88
CA ALA A 83 4.51 8.41 5.66
C ALA A 83 4.23 6.91 5.61
N LYS A 84 5.18 6.05 6.00
CA LYS A 84 4.98 4.60 6.08
C LYS A 84 3.90 4.21 7.08
N ARG A 85 3.82 4.87 8.25
CA ARG A 85 2.72 4.66 9.20
C ARG A 85 1.36 4.91 8.53
N ASP A 86 1.22 6.00 7.80
CA ASP A 86 -0.02 6.34 7.10
C ASP A 86 -0.33 5.35 5.97
N ILE A 87 0.66 4.97 5.18
CA ILE A 87 0.55 3.95 4.12
C ILE A 87 0.03 2.63 4.71
N VAL A 88 0.58 2.20 5.85
CA VAL A 88 0.14 0.99 6.55
C VAL A 88 -1.31 1.12 7.00
N GLN A 89 -1.67 2.22 7.68
CA GLN A 89 -3.04 2.41 8.16
C GLN A 89 -4.06 2.49 7.01
N ASN A 90 -3.72 3.13 5.89
CA ASN A 90 -4.58 3.20 4.71
C ASN A 90 -4.85 1.81 4.11
N ALA A 91 -3.83 0.96 4.03
CA ALA A 91 -4.00 -0.40 3.54
C ALA A 91 -4.83 -1.27 4.50
N ILE A 92 -4.67 -1.10 5.81
CA ILE A 92 -5.51 -1.76 6.82
C ILE A 92 -6.97 -1.34 6.67
N ASP A 93 -7.24 -0.05 6.51
CA ASP A 93 -8.59 0.46 6.33
C ASP A 93 -9.24 -0.09 5.05
N LEU A 94 -8.46 -0.22 3.97
CA LEU A 94 -8.92 -0.88 2.74
C LEU A 94 -9.21 -2.37 2.96
N ALA A 95 -8.36 -3.08 3.68
CA ALA A 95 -8.58 -4.49 4.00
C ALA A 95 -9.89 -4.70 4.79
N HIS A 96 -10.18 -3.81 5.76
CA HIS A 96 -11.46 -3.82 6.47
C HIS A 96 -12.64 -3.55 5.53
N ALA A 97 -12.52 -2.58 4.61
CA ALA A 97 -13.55 -2.30 3.61
C ALA A 97 -13.81 -3.50 2.67
N LEU A 98 -12.80 -4.34 2.45
CA LEU A 98 -12.90 -5.60 1.70
C LEU A 98 -13.35 -6.80 2.57
N GLY A 99 -13.62 -6.60 3.87
CA GLY A 99 -14.14 -7.61 4.77
C GLY A 99 -13.09 -8.46 5.49
N ILE A 100 -11.81 -8.10 5.43
CA ILE A 100 -10.75 -8.77 6.20
C ILE A 100 -10.73 -8.17 7.60
N ALA A 101 -11.29 -8.88 8.58
CA ALA A 101 -11.52 -8.33 9.92
C ALA A 101 -10.25 -8.11 10.77
N GLN A 102 -9.21 -8.92 10.55
CA GLN A 102 -7.93 -8.81 11.25
C GLN A 102 -6.79 -9.06 10.26
N PRO A 103 -6.46 -8.09 9.38
CA PRO A 103 -5.44 -8.26 8.38
C PRO A 103 -4.06 -8.49 9.01
N LYS A 104 -3.30 -9.40 8.39
CA LYS A 104 -1.90 -9.68 8.72
C LYS A 104 -1.00 -8.88 7.80
N VAL A 105 -0.20 -7.99 8.38
CA VAL A 105 0.59 -6.99 7.66
C VAL A 105 2.07 -7.34 7.78
N ALA A 106 2.69 -7.71 6.66
CA ALA A 106 4.13 -7.94 6.57
C ALA A 106 4.82 -6.65 6.11
N ILE A 107 5.71 -6.12 6.95
CA ILE A 107 6.60 -5.02 6.54
C ILE A 107 7.83 -5.62 5.86
N LEU A 108 7.93 -5.42 4.55
CA LEU A 108 8.92 -6.09 3.72
C LEU A 108 10.30 -5.47 3.85
N SER A 109 11.31 -6.33 3.86
CA SER A 109 12.71 -5.97 3.69
C SER A 109 13.46 -7.11 2.97
N ALA A 110 14.77 -6.98 2.83
CA ALA A 110 15.61 -8.02 2.24
C ALA A 110 16.00 -9.14 3.23
N VAL A 111 15.92 -8.87 4.54
CA VAL A 111 16.33 -9.78 5.62
C VAL A 111 15.44 -9.63 6.84
N GLU A 112 15.46 -10.62 7.72
CA GLU A 112 14.66 -10.63 8.96
C GLU A 112 15.35 -9.94 10.15
N THR A 113 16.67 -9.78 10.08
CA THR A 113 17.45 -9.20 11.17
C THR A 113 17.50 -7.68 11.04
N VAL A 114 17.10 -6.98 12.10
CA VAL A 114 17.20 -5.53 12.20
C VAL A 114 18.66 -5.08 12.12
N THR A 115 18.99 -4.23 11.16
CA THR A 115 20.37 -3.78 10.91
C THR A 115 20.41 -2.39 10.29
N LEU A 116 21.35 -1.55 10.75
CA LEU A 116 21.58 -0.22 10.18
C LEU A 116 22.01 -0.25 8.71
N LYS A 117 22.51 -1.39 8.22
CA LYS A 117 22.95 -1.56 6.82
C LYS A 117 21.80 -1.57 5.83
N ILE A 118 20.59 -1.89 6.28
CA ILE A 118 19.39 -1.99 5.45
C ILE A 118 18.30 -1.16 6.14
N PRO A 119 18.13 0.12 5.77
CA PRO A 119 17.24 1.05 6.48
C PRO A 119 15.80 0.55 6.64
N SER A 120 15.26 -0.18 5.65
CA SER A 120 13.90 -0.74 5.73
C SER A 120 13.71 -1.72 6.89
N THR A 121 14.78 -2.35 7.39
CA THR A 121 14.70 -3.19 8.59
C THR A 121 14.44 -2.38 9.87
N LEU A 122 14.93 -1.13 9.93
CA LEU A 122 14.66 -0.22 11.05
C LEU A 122 13.23 0.31 10.98
N ASP A 123 12.78 0.67 9.78
CA ASP A 123 11.41 1.12 9.57
C ASP A 123 10.42 0.03 9.95
N ALA A 124 10.67 -1.22 9.52
CA ALA A 124 9.84 -2.37 9.88
C ALA A 124 9.74 -2.57 11.39
N ALA A 125 10.87 -2.54 12.10
CA ALA A 125 10.89 -2.66 13.56
C ALA A 125 10.13 -1.52 14.24
N ALA A 126 10.30 -0.28 13.75
CA ALA A 126 9.61 0.88 14.29
C ALA A 126 8.09 0.82 14.05
N LEU A 127 7.65 0.46 12.85
CA LEU A 127 6.22 0.31 12.51
C LEU A 127 5.55 -0.79 13.33
N CYS A 128 6.21 -1.94 13.52
CA CYS A 128 5.69 -2.98 14.40
C CYS A 128 5.55 -2.44 15.84
N LYS A 129 6.55 -1.67 16.32
CA LYS A 129 6.45 -1.07 17.66
C LYS A 129 5.37 0.01 17.77
N MET A 130 5.10 0.73 16.69
CA MET A 130 4.00 1.69 16.60
C MET A 130 2.64 0.98 16.70
N ALA A 131 2.48 -0.18 16.06
CA ALA A 131 1.27 -1.01 16.20
C ALA A 131 1.08 -1.55 17.62
N ASP A 132 2.14 -2.09 18.26
CA ASP A 132 2.10 -2.51 19.67
C ASP A 132 1.60 -1.41 20.61
N ARG A 133 1.93 -0.15 20.27
CA ARG A 133 1.60 1.05 21.07
C ARG A 133 0.29 1.71 20.63
N GLY A 134 -0.45 1.11 19.69
CA GLY A 134 -1.74 1.62 19.21
C GLY A 134 -1.66 2.85 18.31
N GLN A 135 -0.50 3.16 17.75
CA GLN A 135 -0.37 4.23 16.74
C GLN A 135 -0.82 3.77 15.35
N ILE A 136 -0.73 2.45 15.10
CA ILE A 136 -1.35 1.76 13.97
C ILE A 136 -2.32 0.76 14.59
N THR A 137 -3.54 0.67 14.06
CA THR A 137 -4.63 -0.10 14.71
C THR A 137 -5.38 -0.98 13.72
N GLY A 138 -6.04 -2.01 14.24
CA GLY A 138 -6.93 -2.89 13.47
C GLY A 138 -6.24 -4.05 12.76
N ALA A 139 -4.94 -4.26 12.95
CA ALA A 139 -4.19 -5.31 12.27
C ALA A 139 -3.13 -5.96 13.16
N VAL A 140 -2.60 -7.10 12.72
CA VAL A 140 -1.40 -7.71 13.30
C VAL A 140 -0.24 -7.44 12.35
N LEU A 141 0.80 -6.75 12.83
CA LEU A 141 1.99 -6.42 12.05
C LEU A 141 3.15 -7.32 12.45
N ASP A 142 3.99 -7.65 11.47
CA ASP A 142 5.32 -8.20 11.74
C ASP A 142 6.30 -7.79 10.64
N GLY A 143 7.58 -7.73 11.01
CA GLY A 143 8.64 -7.26 10.16
C GLY A 143 9.93 -6.98 10.93
N PRO A 144 11.07 -6.90 10.23
CA PRO A 144 11.19 -7.04 8.78
C PRO A 144 11.04 -8.50 8.32
N LEU A 145 10.40 -8.69 7.16
CA LEU A 145 10.25 -10.00 6.53
C LEU A 145 10.71 -9.93 5.07
N ALA A 146 11.54 -10.88 4.63
CA ALA A 146 11.70 -11.14 3.22
C ALA A 146 10.39 -11.66 2.60
N PHE A 147 10.20 -11.43 1.30
CA PHE A 147 8.97 -11.77 0.60
C PHE A 147 8.59 -13.25 0.73
N ASP A 148 9.56 -14.16 0.59
CA ASP A 148 9.35 -15.61 0.75
C ASP A 148 8.78 -15.95 2.13
N ASN A 149 9.27 -15.30 3.18
CA ASN A 149 8.76 -15.49 4.54
C ASN A 149 7.40 -14.85 4.79
N ALA A 150 7.05 -13.79 4.07
CA ALA A 150 5.73 -13.18 4.17
C ALA A 150 4.64 -14.08 3.55
N VAL A 151 4.96 -14.80 2.47
CA VAL A 151 3.97 -15.55 1.68
C VAL A 151 4.13 -17.08 1.73
N SER A 152 5.19 -17.64 2.32
CA SER A 152 5.35 -19.10 2.43
C SER A 152 5.55 -19.55 3.88
N ALA A 153 4.53 -20.23 4.43
CA ALA A 153 4.63 -20.85 5.75
C ALA A 153 5.76 -21.89 5.83
N ALA A 154 6.12 -22.53 4.71
CA ALA A 154 7.25 -23.44 4.64
C ALA A 154 8.60 -22.71 4.74
N ALA A 155 8.75 -21.57 4.06
CA ALA A 155 9.96 -20.74 4.15
C ALA A 155 10.13 -20.18 5.57
N ALA A 156 9.05 -19.65 6.16
CA ALA A 156 9.04 -19.13 7.51
C ALA A 156 9.46 -20.20 8.55
N ARG A 157 8.91 -21.43 8.44
CA ARG A 157 9.31 -22.56 9.31
C ARG A 157 10.77 -22.96 9.12
N THR A 158 11.25 -23.01 7.89
CA THR A 158 12.64 -23.37 7.57
C THR A 158 13.63 -22.39 8.22
N LYS A 159 13.28 -21.11 8.29
CA LYS A 159 14.08 -20.07 8.96
C LYS A 159 13.77 -19.91 10.45
N GLY A 160 12.87 -20.72 11.02
CA GLY A 160 12.52 -20.68 12.44
C GLY A 160 11.76 -19.42 12.88
N ILE A 161 11.04 -18.76 11.97
CA ILE A 161 10.29 -17.53 12.26
C ILE A 161 9.00 -17.88 13.01
N VAL A 162 8.85 -17.34 14.22
CA VAL A 162 7.64 -17.48 15.03
C VAL A 162 6.85 -16.18 14.93
N SER A 163 5.77 -16.20 14.15
CA SER A 163 4.99 -15.02 13.82
C SER A 163 3.55 -15.38 13.48
N LEU A 164 2.62 -14.47 13.81
CA LEU A 164 1.22 -14.57 13.38
C LEU A 164 1.03 -14.09 11.93
N VAL A 165 2.03 -13.45 11.32
CA VAL A 165 1.97 -12.87 9.97
C VAL A 165 2.75 -13.72 8.97
N ALA A 166 3.92 -14.22 9.34
CA ALA A 166 4.81 -14.93 8.41
C ALA A 166 4.11 -16.13 7.74
N GLY A 167 4.19 -16.18 6.42
CA GLY A 167 3.67 -17.23 5.56
C GLY A 167 2.19 -17.11 5.20
N GLN A 168 1.54 -16.05 5.66
CA GLN A 168 0.10 -15.86 5.55
C GLN A 168 -0.28 -14.36 5.60
N ALA A 169 0.56 -13.49 5.06
CA ALA A 169 0.30 -12.06 5.03
C ALA A 169 -0.87 -11.72 4.09
N ASP A 170 -1.79 -10.88 4.56
CA ASP A 170 -2.87 -10.30 3.75
C ASP A 170 -2.40 -8.99 3.08
N ILE A 171 -1.52 -8.25 3.76
CA ILE A 171 -0.98 -6.97 3.29
C ILE A 171 0.55 -7.03 3.27
N LEU A 172 1.12 -6.68 2.13
CA LEU A 172 2.54 -6.55 1.89
C LEU A 172 2.90 -5.06 1.80
N VAL A 173 3.74 -4.59 2.71
CA VAL A 173 4.19 -3.20 2.75
C VAL A 173 5.60 -3.12 2.21
N ALA A 174 5.74 -2.61 0.98
CA ALA A 174 7.01 -2.42 0.30
C ALA A 174 7.88 -1.35 0.99
N PRO A 175 9.21 -1.50 0.94
CA PRO A 175 10.13 -0.53 1.54
C PRO A 175 10.15 0.83 0.81
N ASP A 176 9.94 0.81 -0.50
CA ASP A 176 9.95 1.94 -1.42
C ASP A 176 9.16 1.62 -2.71
N LEU A 177 9.01 2.62 -3.57
CA LEU A 177 8.26 2.51 -4.82
C LEU A 177 8.88 1.52 -5.81
N GLU A 178 10.21 1.43 -5.90
CA GLU A 178 10.87 0.55 -6.84
C GLU A 178 10.59 -0.92 -6.50
N ALA A 179 10.76 -1.29 -5.23
CA ALA A 179 10.44 -2.62 -4.74
C ALA A 179 8.95 -2.97 -4.92
N GLY A 180 8.05 -2.04 -4.56
CA GLY A 180 6.61 -2.23 -4.73
C GLY A 180 6.20 -2.40 -6.20
N ASN A 181 6.73 -1.55 -7.08
CA ASN A 181 6.41 -1.58 -8.51
C ASN A 181 6.93 -2.86 -9.18
N MET A 182 8.20 -3.23 -8.92
CA MET A 182 8.79 -4.45 -9.45
C MET A 182 8.06 -5.69 -8.95
N LEU A 183 7.64 -5.74 -7.68
CA LEU A 183 6.89 -6.87 -7.14
C LEU A 183 5.52 -7.02 -7.82
N ALA A 184 4.76 -5.92 -7.94
CA ALA A 184 3.47 -5.93 -8.63
C ALA A 184 3.59 -6.43 -10.06
N LYS A 185 4.61 -5.96 -10.80
CA LYS A 185 4.86 -6.35 -12.19
C LYS A 185 5.30 -7.80 -12.31
N GLN A 186 6.11 -8.32 -11.40
CA GLN A 186 6.47 -9.74 -11.38
C GLN A 186 5.23 -10.63 -11.17
N LEU A 187 4.35 -10.25 -10.23
CA LEU A 187 3.12 -11.00 -9.98
C LEU A 187 2.18 -10.97 -11.20
N GLU A 188 2.02 -9.82 -11.83
CA GLU A 188 1.16 -9.65 -13.01
C GLU A 188 1.68 -10.44 -14.23
N TYR A 189 2.95 -10.26 -14.58
CA TYR A 189 3.49 -10.77 -15.86
C TYR A 189 4.11 -12.16 -15.77
N LEU A 190 4.66 -12.57 -14.62
CA LEU A 190 5.33 -13.87 -14.45
C LEU A 190 4.48 -14.87 -13.68
N ALA A 191 3.63 -14.40 -12.77
CA ALA A 191 2.75 -15.27 -11.97
C ALA A 191 1.29 -15.23 -12.42
N GLU A 192 0.98 -14.53 -13.52
CA GLU A 192 -0.36 -14.40 -14.11
C GLU A 192 -1.43 -13.92 -13.11
N ALA A 193 -1.02 -13.17 -12.08
CA ALA A 193 -1.94 -12.61 -11.11
C ALA A 193 -2.78 -11.49 -11.73
N LYS A 194 -4.05 -11.38 -11.34
CA LYS A 194 -4.86 -10.22 -11.71
C LYS A 194 -4.64 -9.13 -10.68
N VAL A 195 -4.40 -7.91 -11.17
CA VAL A 195 -4.02 -6.79 -10.33
C VAL A 195 -4.95 -5.60 -10.61
N ALA A 196 -5.47 -4.96 -9.57
CA ALA A 196 -6.22 -3.71 -9.64
C ALA A 196 -5.64 -2.70 -8.64
N GLY A 197 -5.48 -1.44 -9.05
CA GLY A 197 -4.89 -0.39 -8.21
C GLY A 197 -5.93 0.65 -7.77
N ILE A 198 -5.82 1.12 -6.53
CA ILE A 198 -6.58 2.25 -6.00
C ILE A 198 -5.67 3.20 -5.22
N VAL A 199 -6.01 4.49 -5.24
CA VAL A 199 -5.36 5.57 -4.48
C VAL A 199 -6.38 6.22 -3.58
#